data_AF-A0AAV7IF04-F1
#
_entry.id   AF-A0AAV7IF04-F1
#
_cell.length_a   1.000
_cell.length_b   1.000
_cell.length_c   1.000
_cell.angle_alpha   90.00
_cell.angle_beta   90.00
_cell.angle_gamma   90.00
#
_symmetry.space_group_name_H-M   'P 1'
#
loop_
_entity.id
_entity.type
_entity.pdbx_description
1 polymer ?
#
loop_
_entity_poly.entity_id
_entity_poly.type
_entity_poly.pdbx_seq_one_letter_code
_entity_poly.pdbx_strand_id
1 'polypeptide(L)'
;MDPLKISQSDKRIKTSNQNPQNNNDSNKTLGIQSLPVEILVEILLYLNSYDLHALEEVSTFFEQLVQQPPVWKTYEIKEHDPETYIIIAQLKRMPLLARISIETRSDCDDILRQLSRSNQKLEKLRIVDCTGSTGKLYLRSSYLTRILERCNRLHTIHILGSRFHGKKFYRLLGDMKTRLRTLSTQATSSQFLTFASHASHLNEQDREIICNMCVGGKTWAPLRYFMLQRPDYQRPLAPIRQTVLVSYLHKDFVSIDVGDTDKRTATTITDSGSSLRN
;
A
#
# COMPACT_ATOMS: atom_id res chain seq x y z
N MET A 1 20.71 15.06 -45.06
CA MET A 1 19.27 15.13 -44.75
C MET A 1 18.55 14.91 -46.06
N ASP A 2 18.21 13.65 -46.33
CA ASP A 2 17.51 13.22 -47.53
C ASP A 2 16.10 12.76 -47.14
N PRO A 3 15.03 13.19 -47.83
CA PRO A 3 13.69 12.71 -47.57
C PRO A 3 13.35 11.54 -48.50
N LEU A 4 13.19 10.34 -47.94
CA LEU A 4 12.64 9.19 -48.66
C LEU A 4 11.11 9.20 -48.56
N LYS A 5 10.48 9.50 -49.70
CA LYS A 5 9.07 9.28 -50.02
C LYS A 5 8.83 7.79 -50.30
N ILE A 6 7.83 7.18 -49.66
CA ILE A 6 7.21 5.91 -50.06
C ILE A 6 5.70 6.11 -49.86
N SER A 7 4.96 6.52 -50.89
CA SER A 7 4.27 5.69 -51.90
C SER A 7 3.13 4.86 -51.31
N GLN A 8 1.92 5.40 -51.48
CA GLN A 8 0.63 4.74 -51.30
C GLN A 8 0.41 3.74 -52.44
N SER A 9 0.01 2.52 -52.12
CA SER A 9 -0.59 1.60 -53.08
C SER A 9 -1.94 1.10 -52.59
N ASP A 10 -2.88 1.36 -53.47
CA ASP A 10 -4.31 1.17 -53.42
C ASP A 10 -4.69 -0.24 -53.91
N LYS A 11 -5.94 -0.64 -53.64
CA LYS A 11 -6.70 -1.76 -54.27
C LYS A 11 -6.47 -3.19 -53.77
N ARG A 12 -7.51 -3.76 -53.14
CA ARG A 12 -8.51 -4.59 -53.87
C ARG A 12 -9.70 -4.96 -52.99
N ILE A 13 -10.85 -4.42 -53.37
CA ILE A 13 -12.18 -4.93 -53.03
C ILE A 13 -12.37 -6.27 -53.78
N LYS A 14 -12.70 -7.34 -53.05
CA LYS A 14 -13.39 -8.50 -53.61
C LYS A 14 -14.57 -8.87 -52.73
N THR A 15 -15.73 -8.63 -53.30
CA THR A 15 -17.08 -8.96 -52.88
C THR A 15 -17.37 -10.45 -53.02
N SER A 16 -18.18 -10.93 -52.06
CA SER A 16 -19.25 -11.92 -52.22
C SER A 16 -18.91 -13.35 -52.64
N ASN A 17 -18.99 -14.25 -51.66
CA ASN A 17 -19.67 -15.53 -51.86
C ASN A 17 -20.46 -15.86 -50.58
N GLN A 18 -21.76 -15.51 -50.58
CA GLN A 18 -22.73 -15.99 -49.61
C GLN A 18 -23.36 -17.27 -50.15
N ASN A 19 -23.23 -18.36 -49.38
CA ASN A 19 -24.10 -19.52 -49.45
C ASN A 19 -24.04 -20.27 -48.10
N PRO A 20 -25.02 -21.13 -47.76
CA PRO A 20 -26.06 -20.78 -46.81
C PRO A 20 -26.00 -21.59 -45.52
N GLN A 21 -26.58 -21.01 -44.47
CA GLN A 21 -27.24 -21.65 -43.33
C GLN A 21 -26.82 -23.10 -43.03
N ASN A 22 -25.79 -23.24 -42.21
CA ASN A 22 -25.59 -24.46 -41.43
C ASN A 22 -26.17 -24.23 -40.03
N ASN A 23 -27.30 -24.89 -39.76
CA ASN A 23 -27.91 -25.04 -38.45
C ASN A 23 -26.90 -25.68 -37.49
N ASN A 24 -26.14 -24.88 -36.75
CA ASN A 24 -25.43 -25.31 -35.55
C ASN A 24 -26.01 -24.59 -34.34
N ASP A 25 -27.29 -24.87 -34.09
CA ASP A 25 -27.91 -24.57 -32.81
C ASP A 25 -27.31 -25.50 -31.75
N SER A 26 -26.88 -24.91 -30.64
CA SER A 26 -26.83 -25.51 -29.31
C SER A 26 -25.60 -26.32 -28.85
N ASN A 27 -24.38 -25.97 -29.28
CA ASN A 27 -23.29 -26.03 -28.29
C ASN A 27 -23.36 -24.77 -27.43
N LYS A 28 -24.40 -24.68 -26.59
CA LYS A 28 -24.38 -23.83 -25.39
C LYS A 28 -23.23 -24.38 -24.55
N THR A 29 -22.04 -23.84 -24.76
CA THR A 29 -20.89 -24.10 -23.91
C THR A 29 -21.27 -23.60 -22.52
N LEU A 30 -21.74 -24.53 -21.68
CA LEU A 30 -21.94 -24.38 -20.24
C LEU A 30 -20.56 -24.25 -19.55
N GLY A 31 -19.77 -23.28 -20.03
CA GLY A 31 -18.44 -22.98 -19.56
C GLY A 31 -18.43 -21.70 -18.75
N ILE A 32 -17.30 -21.44 -18.09
CA ILE A 32 -17.09 -20.24 -17.28
C ILE A 32 -17.35 -18.94 -18.07
N GLN A 33 -17.11 -18.94 -19.39
CA GLN A 33 -17.37 -17.81 -20.29
C GLN A 33 -18.84 -17.39 -20.38
N SER A 34 -19.78 -18.23 -19.93
CA SER A 34 -21.21 -17.91 -19.88
C SER A 34 -21.62 -17.10 -18.64
N LEU A 35 -20.73 -16.93 -17.67
CA LEU A 35 -21.00 -16.16 -16.46
C LEU A 35 -21.00 -14.65 -16.76
N PRO A 36 -21.78 -13.85 -16.00
CA PRO A 36 -21.68 -12.40 -16.05
C PRO A 36 -20.26 -11.92 -15.76
N VAL A 37 -19.83 -10.85 -16.44
CA VAL A 37 -18.46 -10.33 -16.35
C VAL A 37 -18.08 -9.95 -14.91
N GLU A 38 -19.05 -9.50 -14.11
CA GLU A 38 -18.86 -9.13 -12.71
C GLU A 38 -18.44 -10.34 -11.88
N ILE A 39 -19.06 -11.50 -12.12
CA ILE A 39 -18.74 -12.76 -11.44
C ILE A 39 -17.36 -13.23 -11.87
N LEU A 40 -17.03 -13.10 -13.15
CA LEU A 40 -15.70 -13.45 -13.66
C LEU A 40 -14.61 -12.59 -13.03
N VAL A 41 -14.79 -11.27 -12.99
CA VAL A 41 -13.85 -10.34 -12.33
C VAL A 41 -13.70 -10.71 -10.86
N GLU A 42 -14.79 -11.04 -10.16
CA GLU A 42 -14.73 -11.45 -8.76
C GLU A 42 -13.94 -12.76 -8.57
N ILE A 43 -14.10 -13.74 -9.47
CA ILE A 43 -13.29 -14.97 -9.47
C ILE A 43 -11.81 -14.64 -9.66
N LEU A 44 -11.48 -13.76 -10.61
CA LEU A 44 -10.09 -13.37 -10.88
C LEU A 44 -9.42 -12.64 -9.72
N LEU A 45 -10.20 -11.99 -8.82
CA LEU A 45 -9.63 -11.34 -7.63
C LEU A 45 -9.02 -12.31 -6.61
N TYR A 46 -9.32 -13.61 -6.71
CA TYR A 46 -8.70 -14.65 -5.89
C TYR A 46 -7.36 -15.15 -6.43
N LEU A 47 -7.01 -14.78 -7.67
CA LEU A 47 -5.74 -15.15 -8.32
C LEU A 47 -4.63 -14.17 -7.96
N ASN A 48 -3.39 -14.66 -7.90
CA ASN A 48 -2.21 -13.81 -7.75
C ASN A 48 -1.76 -13.25 -9.11
N SER A 49 -0.80 -12.33 -9.12
CA SER A 49 -0.31 -11.69 -10.37
C SER A 49 0.27 -12.68 -11.37
N TYR A 50 0.90 -13.77 -10.91
CA TYR A 50 1.46 -14.80 -11.78
C TYR A 50 0.36 -15.59 -12.49
N ASP A 51 -0.66 -16.03 -11.75
CA ASP A 51 -1.81 -16.77 -12.30
C ASP A 51 -2.61 -15.90 -13.27
N LEU A 52 -2.73 -14.60 -12.99
CA LEU A 52 -3.37 -13.65 -13.91
C LEU A 52 -2.60 -13.53 -15.24
N HIS A 53 -1.28 -13.44 -15.20
CA HIS A 53 -0.46 -13.44 -16.42
C HIS A 53 -0.54 -14.76 -17.18
N ALA A 54 -0.53 -15.90 -16.49
CA ALA A 54 -0.73 -17.19 -17.14
C ALA A 54 -2.11 -17.29 -17.82
N LEU A 55 -3.13 -16.68 -17.22
CA LEU A 55 -4.49 -16.67 -17.75
C LEU A 55 -4.62 -15.81 -19.01
N GLU A 56 -3.82 -14.74 -19.17
CA GLU A 56 -3.74 -13.94 -20.40
C GLU A 56 -3.40 -14.80 -21.62
N GLU A 57 -2.54 -15.81 -21.44
CA GLU A 57 -2.06 -16.71 -22.51
C GLU A 57 -3.05 -17.83 -22.87
N VAL A 58 -4.13 -18.02 -22.09
CA VAL A 58 -5.08 -19.13 -22.31
C VAL A 58 -6.00 -18.87 -23.50
N SER A 59 -6.53 -17.65 -23.62
CA SER A 59 -7.42 -17.26 -24.72
C SER A 59 -7.57 -15.74 -24.81
N THR A 60 -7.95 -15.25 -25.99
CA THR A 60 -8.23 -13.81 -26.21
C THR A 60 -9.33 -13.25 -25.31
N PHE A 61 -10.29 -14.10 -24.89
CA PHE A 61 -11.32 -13.72 -23.92
C PHE A 61 -10.72 -13.39 -22.56
N PHE A 62 -9.84 -14.27 -22.07
CA PHE A 62 -9.18 -14.08 -20.78
C PHE A 62 -8.15 -12.96 -20.83
N GLU A 63 -7.43 -12.80 -21.94
CA GLU A 63 -6.57 -11.65 -22.18
C GLU A 63 -7.35 -10.34 -21.98
N GLN A 64 -8.49 -10.17 -22.67
CA GLN A 64 -9.32 -8.96 -22.54
C GLN A 64 -9.87 -8.77 -21.12
N LEU A 65 -10.21 -9.85 -20.44
CA LEU A 65 -10.76 -9.83 -19.09
C LEU A 65 -9.69 -9.43 -18.05
N VAL A 66 -8.50 -10.02 -18.11
CA VAL A 66 -7.38 -9.70 -17.20
C VAL A 66 -6.91 -8.26 -17.40
N GLN A 67 -6.99 -7.71 -18.62
CA GLN A 67 -6.65 -6.31 -18.88
C GLN A 67 -7.57 -5.29 -18.20
N GLN A 68 -8.69 -5.71 -17.60
CA GLN A 68 -9.61 -4.83 -16.90
C GLN A 68 -8.98 -4.31 -15.58
N PRO A 69 -8.96 -2.98 -15.33
CA PRO A 69 -8.39 -2.41 -14.11
C PRO A 69 -8.90 -2.98 -12.77
N PRO A 70 -10.20 -3.37 -12.62
CA PRO A 70 -10.70 -3.95 -11.38
C PRO A 70 -10.07 -5.29 -10.99
N VAL A 71 -9.49 -6.04 -11.95
CA VAL A 71 -8.84 -7.34 -11.69
C VAL A 71 -7.54 -7.15 -10.89
N TRP A 72 -6.83 -6.05 -11.15
CA TRP A 72 -5.52 -5.77 -10.55
C TRP A 72 -5.62 -4.96 -9.25
N LYS A 73 -6.36 -5.46 -8.26
CA LYS A 73 -6.42 -4.81 -6.92
C LYS A 73 -5.16 -5.03 -6.10
N THR A 74 -4.44 -6.11 -6.35
CA THR A 74 -3.20 -6.48 -5.65
C THR A 74 -2.11 -6.73 -6.70
N TYR A 75 -0.90 -6.21 -6.44
CA TYR A 75 0.25 -6.43 -7.31
C TYR A 75 1.49 -6.66 -6.46
N GLU A 76 2.23 -7.71 -6.78
CA GLU A 76 3.47 -8.09 -6.10
C GLU A 76 4.63 -7.98 -7.08
N ILE A 77 5.71 -7.37 -6.63
CA ILE A 77 6.96 -7.18 -7.37
C ILE A 77 8.09 -7.79 -6.55
N LYS A 78 8.79 -8.77 -7.11
CA LYS A 78 9.92 -9.50 -6.51
C LYS A 78 11.21 -9.29 -7.29
N GLU A 79 12.34 -9.76 -6.76
CA GLU A 79 13.67 -9.57 -7.36
C GLU A 79 13.73 -10.00 -8.84
N HIS A 80 13.23 -11.19 -9.15
CA HIS A 80 13.28 -11.80 -10.48
C HIS A 80 12.12 -11.42 -11.40
N ASP A 81 11.27 -10.49 -10.98
CA ASP A 81 10.21 -9.99 -11.84
C ASP A 81 10.77 -9.15 -13.00
N PRO A 82 9.95 -8.88 -14.04
CA PRO A 82 10.38 -8.20 -15.25
C PRO A 82 11.12 -6.87 -15.01
N GLU A 83 11.80 -6.40 -16.05
CA GLU A 83 12.51 -5.13 -16.00
C GLU A 83 11.59 -3.96 -15.59
N THR A 84 12.16 -2.96 -14.92
CA THR A 84 11.38 -1.85 -14.34
C THR A 84 10.50 -1.12 -15.34
N TYR A 85 10.89 -1.02 -16.61
CA TYR A 85 10.05 -0.37 -17.61
C TYR A 85 8.74 -1.13 -17.86
N ILE A 86 8.74 -2.47 -17.78
CA ILE A 86 7.56 -3.33 -17.91
C ILE A 86 6.68 -3.14 -16.67
N ILE A 87 7.27 -3.19 -15.48
CA ILE A 87 6.56 -2.93 -14.21
C ILE A 87 5.89 -1.55 -14.24
N ILE A 88 6.60 -0.52 -14.70
CA ILE A 88 6.05 0.84 -14.84
C ILE A 88 4.88 0.88 -15.83
N ALA A 89 4.97 0.16 -16.95
CA ALA A 89 3.87 0.06 -17.91
C ALA A 89 2.64 -0.62 -17.27
N GLN A 90 2.85 -1.70 -16.51
CA GLN A 90 1.79 -2.39 -15.79
C GLN A 90 1.14 -1.50 -14.74
N LEU A 91 1.92 -0.79 -13.91
CA LEU A 91 1.37 0.14 -12.91
C LEU A 91 0.49 1.24 -13.51
N LYS A 92 0.80 1.71 -14.73
CA LYS A 92 -0.02 2.68 -15.46
C LYS A 92 -1.36 2.10 -15.91
N ARG A 93 -1.42 0.80 -16.20
CA ARG A 93 -2.65 0.08 -16.59
C ARG A 93 -3.55 -0.25 -15.41
N MET A 94 -3.06 -0.13 -14.17
CA MET A 94 -3.74 -0.53 -12.94
C MET A 94 -4.15 0.67 -12.05
N PRO A 95 -4.92 1.66 -12.53
CA PRO A 95 -5.24 2.86 -11.75
C PRO A 95 -6.07 2.60 -10.48
N LEU A 96 -6.68 1.41 -10.37
CA LEU A 96 -7.48 0.96 -9.23
C LEU A 96 -6.71 0.11 -8.21
N LEU A 97 -5.38 -0.01 -8.37
CA LEU A 97 -4.52 -0.77 -7.47
C LEU A 97 -4.68 -0.33 -6.02
N ALA A 98 -5.05 -1.27 -5.15
CA ALA A 98 -5.29 -1.04 -3.72
C ALA A 98 -4.13 -1.51 -2.85
N ARG A 99 -3.40 -2.56 -3.29
CA ARG A 99 -2.34 -3.19 -2.51
C ARG A 99 -1.12 -3.42 -3.39
N ILE A 100 0.06 -3.00 -2.92
CA ILE A 100 1.31 -3.29 -3.60
C ILE A 100 2.37 -3.79 -2.62
N SER A 101 3.09 -4.84 -3.02
CA SER A 101 4.28 -5.35 -2.34
C SER A 101 5.48 -5.27 -3.27
N ILE A 102 6.60 -4.70 -2.80
CA ILE A 102 7.87 -4.64 -3.54
C ILE A 102 8.95 -5.27 -2.66
N GLU A 103 9.65 -6.27 -3.17
CA GLU A 103 10.61 -7.06 -2.41
C GLU A 103 11.94 -7.17 -3.14
N THR A 104 13.03 -6.88 -2.42
CA THR A 104 14.42 -7.15 -2.86
C THR A 104 14.77 -6.49 -4.21
N ARG A 105 14.17 -5.33 -4.53
CA ARG A 105 14.44 -4.58 -5.76
C ARG A 105 15.46 -3.45 -5.54
N SER A 106 16.42 -3.33 -6.44
CA SER A 106 17.45 -2.27 -6.45
C SER A 106 17.11 -1.04 -7.30
N ASP A 107 15.89 -0.97 -7.81
CA ASP A 107 15.38 0.11 -8.66
C ASP A 107 14.01 0.62 -8.15
N CYS A 108 13.76 0.40 -6.87
CA CYS A 108 12.49 0.70 -6.20
C CYS A 108 12.12 2.19 -6.30
N ASP A 109 13.10 3.10 -6.37
CA ASP A 109 12.87 4.54 -6.56
C ASP A 109 12.05 4.87 -7.81
N ASP A 110 12.30 4.19 -8.94
CA ASP A 110 11.59 4.45 -10.20
C ASP A 110 10.15 3.89 -10.15
N ILE A 111 9.98 2.74 -9.48
CA ILE A 111 8.68 2.13 -9.20
C ILE A 111 7.86 3.04 -8.28
N LEU A 112 8.42 3.51 -7.16
CA LEU A 112 7.76 4.43 -6.22
C LEU A 112 7.42 5.77 -6.87
N ARG A 113 8.30 6.29 -7.74
CA ARG A 113 8.01 7.50 -8.52
C ARG A 113 6.76 7.30 -9.37
N GLN A 114 6.65 6.17 -10.07
CA GLN A 114 5.48 5.87 -10.89
C GLN A 114 4.22 5.64 -10.04
N LEU A 115 4.33 4.88 -8.95
CA LEU A 115 3.23 4.59 -8.02
C LEU A 115 2.57 5.88 -7.49
N SER A 116 3.40 6.87 -7.13
CA SER A 116 2.93 8.21 -6.69
C SER A 116 2.15 9.01 -7.74
N ARG A 117 2.17 8.58 -9.00
CA ARG A 117 1.50 9.25 -10.13
C ARG A 117 0.22 8.53 -10.54
N SER A 118 0.26 7.21 -10.73
CA SER A 118 -0.84 6.44 -11.33
C SER A 118 -1.83 5.84 -10.32
N ASN A 119 -1.42 5.57 -9.08
CA ASN A 119 -2.17 4.68 -8.20
C ASN A 119 -2.64 5.40 -6.92
N GLN A 120 -3.43 6.45 -7.08
CA GLN A 120 -3.91 7.30 -5.96
C GLN A 120 -4.90 6.60 -5.03
N LYS A 121 -5.47 5.46 -5.44
CA LYS A 121 -6.40 4.64 -4.64
C LYS A 121 -5.70 3.63 -3.73
N LEU A 122 -4.37 3.66 -3.64
CA LEU A 122 -3.58 2.74 -2.84
C LEU A 122 -3.98 2.78 -1.35
N GLU A 123 -4.17 1.60 -0.77
CA GLU A 123 -4.58 1.39 0.63
C GLU A 123 -3.46 0.77 1.47
N LYS A 124 -2.69 -0.13 0.85
CA LYS A 124 -1.60 -0.88 1.49
C LYS A 124 -0.32 -0.81 0.67
N LEU A 125 0.76 -0.37 1.29
CA LEU A 125 2.10 -0.33 0.72
C LEU A 125 3.03 -1.21 1.54
N ARG A 126 3.67 -2.19 0.90
CA ARG A 126 4.70 -3.02 1.50
C ARG A 126 5.99 -2.93 0.66
N ILE A 127 7.09 -2.62 1.32
CA ILE A 127 8.43 -2.52 0.76
C ILE A 127 9.36 -3.32 1.67
N VAL A 128 10.06 -4.30 1.13
CA VAL A 128 10.94 -5.18 1.91
C VAL A 128 12.30 -5.28 1.22
N ASP A 129 13.37 -5.01 1.98
CA ASP A 129 14.77 -5.15 1.54
C ASP A 129 15.07 -4.49 0.17
N CYS A 130 14.33 -3.43 -0.15
CA CYS A 130 14.51 -2.66 -1.37
C CYS A 130 15.55 -1.55 -1.17
N THR A 131 16.26 -1.22 -2.25
CA THR A 131 17.21 -0.11 -2.31
C THR A 131 16.80 0.91 -3.38
N GLY A 132 17.36 2.12 -3.32
CA GLY A 132 17.12 3.15 -4.32
C GLY A 132 17.82 2.82 -5.64
N SER A 133 17.71 3.69 -6.65
CA SER A 133 18.38 3.48 -7.96
C SER A 133 19.86 3.10 -7.78
N THR A 134 20.36 2.23 -8.66
CA THR A 134 21.70 1.61 -8.65
C THR A 134 22.78 2.40 -7.90
N GLY A 135 23.29 1.80 -6.83
CA GLY A 135 24.37 2.35 -5.99
C GLY A 135 23.91 3.12 -4.74
N LYS A 136 22.60 3.31 -4.53
CA LYS A 136 22.08 3.97 -3.33
C LYS A 136 21.49 2.96 -2.34
N LEU A 137 22.12 2.84 -1.18
CA LEU A 137 21.64 2.02 -0.06
C LEU A 137 20.30 2.49 0.54
N TYR A 138 19.83 3.69 0.18
CA TYR A 138 18.66 4.34 0.75
C TYR A 138 17.62 4.67 -0.32
N LEU A 139 16.35 4.50 0.01
CA LEU A 139 15.23 4.97 -0.82
C LEU A 139 15.12 6.50 -0.76
N ARG A 140 14.65 7.12 -1.84
CA ARG A 140 14.34 8.56 -1.85
C ARG A 140 13.03 8.82 -1.10
N SER A 141 13.14 9.49 0.04
CA SER A 141 11.99 9.90 0.85
C SER A 141 11.01 10.81 0.15
N SER A 142 11.42 11.54 -0.89
CA SER A 142 10.54 12.42 -1.66
C SER A 142 9.43 11.65 -2.38
N TYR A 143 9.69 10.42 -2.86
CA TYR A 143 8.66 9.60 -3.49
C TYR A 143 7.70 9.02 -2.46
N LEU A 144 8.22 8.52 -1.33
CA LEU A 144 7.39 8.07 -0.21
C LEU A 144 6.50 9.20 0.34
N THR A 145 7.04 10.40 0.47
CA THR A 145 6.31 11.61 0.87
C THR A 145 5.17 11.90 -0.11
N ARG A 146 5.43 11.88 -1.43
CA ARG A 146 4.39 12.09 -2.45
C ARG A 146 3.29 11.02 -2.42
N ILE A 147 3.66 9.77 -2.11
CA ILE A 147 2.68 8.69 -1.93
C ILE A 147 1.75 9.03 -0.76
N LEU A 148 2.28 9.44 0.40
CA LEU A 148 1.45 9.85 1.55
C LEU A 148 0.53 11.04 1.23
N GLU A 149 1.04 12.02 0.48
CA GLU A 149 0.31 13.24 0.09
C GLU A 149 -0.82 12.96 -0.92
N ARG A 150 -0.68 11.95 -1.78
CA ARG A 150 -1.62 11.68 -2.88
C ARG A 150 -2.54 10.50 -2.64
N CYS A 151 -2.08 9.50 -1.88
CA CYS A 151 -2.85 8.28 -1.63
C CYS A 151 -3.70 8.47 -0.38
N ASN A 152 -4.85 9.13 -0.54
CA ASN A 152 -5.73 9.47 0.58
C ASN A 152 -6.35 8.26 1.27
N ARG A 153 -6.35 7.08 0.63
CA ARG A 153 -6.84 5.81 1.21
C ARG A 153 -5.75 4.99 1.89
N LEU A 154 -4.48 5.40 1.78
CA LEU A 154 -3.36 4.66 2.34
C LEU A 154 -3.48 4.64 3.86
N HIS A 155 -3.49 3.44 4.44
CA HIS A 155 -3.64 3.25 5.88
C HIS A 155 -2.70 2.18 6.46
N THR A 156 -2.11 1.33 5.61
CA THR A 156 -1.19 0.27 6.03
C THR A 156 0.14 0.44 5.29
N ILE A 157 1.21 0.69 6.03
CA ILE A 157 2.54 1.00 5.47
C ILE A 157 3.59 0.12 6.15
N HIS A 158 4.24 -0.73 5.38
CA HIS A 158 5.29 -1.62 5.85
C HIS A 158 6.55 -1.33 5.02
N ILE A 159 7.60 -0.79 5.65
CA ILE A 159 8.90 -0.53 5.03
C ILE A 159 9.94 -1.25 5.89
N LEU A 160 10.25 -2.49 5.53
CA LEU A 160 11.08 -3.40 6.32
C LEU A 160 12.44 -3.56 5.64
N GLY A 161 13.54 -3.51 6.39
CA GLY A 161 14.89 -3.67 5.84
C GLY A 161 15.39 -2.53 4.95
N SER A 162 14.49 -1.74 4.35
CA SER A 162 14.82 -0.51 3.62
C SER A 162 14.97 0.68 4.56
N ARG A 163 15.94 1.55 4.25
CA ARG A 163 16.18 2.81 4.97
C ARG A 163 15.97 4.01 4.05
N PHE A 164 15.59 5.15 4.61
CA PHE A 164 15.49 6.42 3.89
C PHE A 164 15.60 7.63 4.80
N HIS A 165 16.22 8.69 4.32
CA HIS A 165 16.41 9.92 5.09
C HIS A 165 15.30 10.93 4.83
N GLY A 166 14.85 11.62 5.88
CA GLY A 166 13.93 12.75 5.75
C GLY A 166 12.88 12.77 6.85
N LYS A 167 12.66 13.93 7.47
CA LYS A 167 11.68 14.12 8.55
C LYS A 167 10.27 14.35 8.03
N LYS A 168 10.12 14.90 6.81
CA LYS A 168 8.81 15.23 6.22
C LYS A 168 7.89 14.01 6.11
N PHE A 169 8.41 12.85 5.75
CA PHE A 169 7.64 11.60 5.73
C PHE A 169 7.04 11.26 7.10
N TYR A 170 7.85 11.31 8.16
CA TYR A 170 7.42 11.02 9.53
C TYR A 170 6.44 12.05 10.08
N ARG A 171 6.63 13.33 9.73
CA ARG A 171 5.66 14.39 9.99
C ARG A 171 4.30 14.04 9.39
N LEU A 172 4.27 13.74 8.09
CA LEU A 172 3.03 13.38 7.39
C LEU A 172 2.38 12.13 7.98
N LEU A 173 3.16 11.13 8.40
CA LEU A 173 2.63 9.96 9.11
C LEU A 173 1.91 10.35 10.41
N GLY A 174 2.47 11.25 11.21
CA GLY A 174 1.82 11.77 12.41
C GLY A 174 0.51 12.50 12.08
N ASP A 175 0.52 13.28 11.00
CA ASP A 175 -0.63 14.03 10.49
C ASP A 175 -1.74 13.14 9.89
N MET A 176 -1.50 11.84 9.67
CA MET A 176 -2.53 10.92 9.15
C MET A 176 -3.67 10.69 10.16
N LYS A 177 -3.50 11.03 11.44
CA LYS A 177 -4.52 10.82 12.50
C LYS A 177 -5.00 9.37 12.52
N THR A 178 -6.31 9.16 12.67
CA THR A 178 -6.98 7.85 12.69
C THR A 178 -7.02 7.13 11.33
N ARG A 179 -6.54 7.77 10.26
CA ARG A 179 -6.39 7.10 8.96
C ARG A 179 -5.27 6.06 8.99
N LEU A 180 -4.17 6.33 9.71
CA LEU A 180 -3.08 5.37 9.81
C LEU A 180 -3.53 4.21 10.70
N ARG A 181 -3.61 3.01 10.13
CA ARG A 181 -4.00 1.79 10.85
C ARG A 181 -2.82 0.94 11.26
N THR A 182 -1.82 0.85 10.39
CA THR A 182 -0.64 0.03 10.63
C THR A 182 0.57 0.68 9.99
N LEU A 183 1.63 0.82 10.78
CA LEU A 183 2.93 1.29 10.32
C LEU A 183 4.01 0.39 10.91
N SER A 184 4.93 -0.04 10.04
CA SER A 184 6.17 -0.67 10.46
C SER A 184 7.29 -0.15 9.58
N THR A 185 8.20 0.64 10.15
CA THR A 185 9.34 1.22 9.42
C THR A 185 10.56 1.31 10.34
N GLN A 186 11.76 1.48 9.79
CA GLN A 186 12.93 1.89 10.59
C GLN A 186 12.96 3.41 10.72
N ALA A 187 13.29 3.95 11.90
CA ALA A 187 13.43 5.38 12.14
C ALA A 187 14.61 5.70 13.07
N THR A 188 15.26 6.83 12.84
CA THR A 188 16.18 7.45 13.80
C THR A 188 15.41 8.19 14.90
N SER A 189 16.04 8.48 16.04
CA SER A 189 15.38 9.12 17.19
C SER A 189 14.73 10.46 16.79
N SER A 190 15.42 11.23 15.95
CA SER A 190 14.88 12.50 15.44
C SER A 190 13.67 12.33 14.51
N GLN A 191 13.63 11.27 13.70
CA GLN A 191 12.49 10.95 12.84
C GLN A 191 11.29 10.48 13.68
N PHE A 192 11.53 9.64 14.67
CA PHE A 192 10.50 9.17 15.60
C PHE A 192 9.91 10.31 16.44
N LEU A 193 10.75 11.20 17.00
CA LEU A 193 10.29 12.42 17.68
C LEU A 193 9.44 13.30 16.77
N THR A 194 9.81 13.40 15.48
CA THR A 194 9.01 14.16 14.50
C THR A 194 7.63 13.51 14.30
N PHE A 195 7.56 12.18 14.22
CA PHE A 195 6.28 11.47 14.14
C PHE A 195 5.43 11.69 15.40
N ALA A 196 6.02 11.49 16.58
CA ALA A 196 5.34 11.60 17.86
C ALA A 196 4.77 13.02 18.08
N SER A 197 5.53 14.06 17.76
CA SER A 197 5.08 15.46 17.94
C SER A 197 3.93 15.87 17.03
N HIS A 198 3.75 15.20 15.87
CA HIS A 198 2.69 15.49 14.91
C HIS A 198 1.50 14.52 15.00
N ALA A 199 1.57 13.50 15.87
CA ALA A 199 0.48 12.56 16.13
C ALA A 199 -0.65 13.23 16.93
N SER A 200 -1.35 14.18 16.29
CA SER A 200 -2.38 15.04 16.90
C SER A 200 -3.63 14.31 17.39
N HIS A 201 -3.80 13.04 17.03
CA HIS A 201 -4.87 12.17 17.53
C HIS A 201 -4.57 11.62 18.94
N LEU A 202 -3.36 11.84 19.46
CA LEU A 202 -2.97 11.52 20.83
C LEU A 202 -2.98 12.80 21.65
N ASN A 203 -3.26 12.73 22.95
CA ASN A 203 -3.17 13.90 23.82
C ASN A 203 -1.69 14.29 24.09
N GLU A 204 -1.45 15.44 24.72
CA GLU A 204 -0.10 15.95 24.94
C GLU A 204 0.75 15.06 25.86
N GLN A 205 0.16 14.54 26.93
CA GLN A 205 0.82 13.65 27.87
C GLN A 205 1.25 12.33 27.19
N ASP A 206 0.39 11.76 26.36
CA ASP A 206 0.68 10.56 25.57
C ASP A 206 1.82 10.79 24.57
N ARG A 207 1.82 11.96 23.90
CA ARG A 207 2.93 12.34 23.01
C ARG A 207 4.24 12.50 23.76
N GLU A 208 4.21 13.01 25.00
CA GLU A 208 5.39 13.12 25.86
C GLU A 208 5.93 11.72 26.25
N ILE A 209 5.04 10.81 26.67
CA ILE A 209 5.40 9.40 26.97
C ILE A 209 6.06 8.74 25.76
N ILE A 210 5.48 8.88 24.56
CA ILE A 210 6.05 8.36 23.32
C ILE A 210 7.41 9.02 23.04
N CYS A 211 7.53 10.35 23.16
CA CYS A 211 8.79 11.03 22.93
C CYS A 211 9.92 10.52 23.84
N ASN A 212 9.61 10.20 25.10
CA ASN A 212 10.57 9.68 26.07
C ASN A 212 11.08 8.27 25.72
N MET A 213 10.40 7.51 24.85
CA MET A 213 10.88 6.19 24.39
C MET A 213 12.20 6.25 23.60
N CYS A 214 12.59 7.43 23.09
CA CYS A 214 13.81 7.56 22.29
C CYS A 214 15.04 8.02 23.10
N VAL A 215 14.89 8.26 24.41
CA VAL A 215 15.99 8.67 25.28
C VAL A 215 17.05 7.57 25.30
N GLY A 216 18.28 7.93 24.91
CA GLY A 216 19.41 7.00 24.81
C GLY A 216 19.53 6.24 23.47
N GLY A 217 18.55 6.34 22.58
CA GLY A 217 18.62 5.74 21.23
C GLY A 217 19.57 6.53 20.32
N LYS A 218 20.71 5.94 19.93
CA LYS A 218 21.66 6.54 18.98
C LYS A 218 21.56 5.94 17.56
N THR A 219 20.80 4.87 17.38
CA THR A 219 20.77 4.07 16.15
C THR A 219 19.38 4.07 15.52
N TRP A 220 19.29 3.50 14.32
CA TRP A 220 18.02 3.16 13.71
C TRP A 220 17.31 2.11 14.55
N ALA A 221 16.03 2.34 14.81
CA ALA A 221 15.19 1.42 15.58
C ALA A 221 13.84 1.22 14.85
N PRO A 222 13.14 0.11 15.09
CA PRO A 222 11.85 -0.14 14.46
C PRO A 222 10.78 0.75 15.08
N LEU A 223 10.23 1.65 14.28
CA LEU A 223 8.96 2.32 14.58
C LEU A 223 7.82 1.39 14.16
N ARG A 224 7.06 0.93 15.16
CA ARG A 224 5.82 0.17 14.98
C ARG A 224 4.65 0.95 15.55
N TYR A 225 3.55 0.98 14.79
CA TYR A 225 2.31 1.59 15.21
C TYR A 225 1.14 0.73 14.72
N PHE A 226 0.21 0.43 15.62
CA PHE A 226 -1.00 -0.33 15.32
C PHE A 226 -2.21 0.36 15.94
N MET A 227 -3.23 0.64 15.12
CA MET A 227 -4.53 1.09 15.60
C MET A 227 -5.47 -0.09 15.71
N LEU A 228 -5.86 -0.42 16.94
CA LEU A 228 -6.84 -1.45 17.24
C LEU A 228 -8.22 -0.79 17.38
N GLN A 229 -9.20 -1.32 16.66
CA GLN A 229 -10.60 -0.94 16.80
C GLN A 229 -11.32 -2.07 17.52
N ARG A 230 -11.81 -1.80 18.74
CA ARG A 230 -12.54 -2.78 19.54
C ARG A 230 -14.00 -2.34 19.64
N PRO A 231 -14.95 -3.08 19.04
CA PRO A 231 -16.36 -2.86 19.34
C PRO A 231 -16.61 -3.19 20.82
N ASP A 232 -17.40 -2.36 21.50
CA ASP A 232 -17.84 -2.64 22.86
C ASP A 232 -19.00 -3.66 22.79
N TYR A 233 -18.68 -4.95 22.88
CA TYR A 233 -19.69 -6.02 22.80
C TYR A 233 -20.72 -5.97 23.94
N GLN A 234 -20.39 -5.34 25.07
CA GLN A 234 -21.33 -5.17 26.18
C GLN A 234 -22.32 -4.04 25.92
N ARG A 235 -21.95 -3.08 25.07
CA ARG A 235 -22.80 -1.96 24.66
C ARG A 235 -22.72 -1.77 23.14
N PRO A 236 -23.53 -2.50 22.36
CA PRO A 236 -23.51 -2.44 20.90
C PRO A 236 -23.72 -1.04 20.30
N LEU A 237 -24.32 -0.12 21.07
CA LEU A 237 -24.55 1.27 20.70
C LEU A 237 -23.43 2.23 21.15
N ALA A 238 -22.44 1.76 21.91
CA ALA A 238 -21.33 2.61 22.34
C ALA A 238 -20.37 2.88 21.17
N PRO A 239 -19.73 4.07 21.13
CA PRO A 239 -18.69 4.36 20.14
C PRO A 239 -17.58 3.31 20.16
N ILE A 240 -17.10 2.93 18.97
CA ILE A 240 -15.97 2.01 18.82
C ILE A 240 -14.76 2.59 19.55
N ARG A 241 -14.23 1.86 20.52
CA ARG A 241 -13.00 2.25 21.21
C ARG A 241 -11.81 2.01 20.30
N GLN A 242 -10.95 3.02 20.22
CA GLN A 242 -9.72 2.95 19.46
C GLN A 242 -8.56 2.94 20.45
N THR A 243 -7.67 1.95 20.33
CA THR A 243 -6.45 1.87 21.13
C THR A 243 -5.27 1.83 20.17
N VAL A 244 -4.29 2.68 20.38
CA VAL A 244 -3.06 2.74 19.61
C VAL A 244 -1.96 2.04 20.39
N LEU A 245 -1.23 1.15 19.72
CA LEU A 245 -0.01 0.55 20.22
C LEU A 245 1.17 1.19 19.48
N VAL A 246 2.06 1.87 20.20
CA VAL A 246 3.28 2.48 19.63
C VAL A 246 4.52 1.82 20.23
N SER A 247 5.51 1.54 19.39
CA SER A 247 6.80 1.01 19.82
C SER A 247 7.92 1.61 18.99
N TYR A 248 9.01 1.99 19.66
CA TYR A 248 10.27 2.44 19.04
C TYR A 248 11.45 1.52 19.35
N LEU A 249 11.29 0.63 20.35
CA LEU A 249 12.27 -0.38 20.76
C LEU A 249 11.59 -1.74 20.68
N HIS A 250 12.26 -2.74 20.12
CA HIS A 250 11.69 -4.00 19.61
C HIS A 250 10.65 -4.73 20.49
N LYS A 251 10.64 -4.51 21.81
CA LYS A 251 9.78 -5.23 22.77
C LYS A 251 8.85 -4.33 23.59
N ASP A 252 9.04 -3.01 23.56
CA ASP A 252 8.31 -2.10 24.44
C ASP A 252 7.20 -1.42 23.66
N PHE A 253 5.97 -1.84 23.94
CA PHE A 253 4.76 -1.21 23.41
C PHE A 253 4.11 -0.35 24.48
N VAL A 254 3.82 0.90 24.13
CA VAL A 254 2.94 1.77 24.88
C VAL A 254 1.54 1.64 24.28
N SER A 255 0.57 1.30 25.12
CA SER A 255 -0.85 1.23 24.75
C SER A 255 -1.54 2.51 25.17
N ILE A 256 -2.22 3.18 24.23
CA ILE A 256 -2.82 4.50 24.41
C ILE A 256 -4.25 4.45 23.90
N ASP A 257 -5.22 4.76 24.76
CA ASP A 257 -6.62 4.85 24.35
C ASP A 257 -6.88 6.17 23.64
N VAL A 258 -7.30 6.07 22.39
CA VAL A 258 -7.74 7.20 21.56
C VAL A 258 -9.22 7.43 21.87
N GLY A 259 -9.46 8.14 22.97
CA GLY A 259 -10.79 8.54 23.44
C GLY A 259 -10.98 10.05 23.38
N ASP A 260 -12.24 10.48 23.21
CA ASP A 260 -12.66 11.89 23.05
C ASP A 260 -11.83 12.85 23.90
N THR A 261 -11.01 13.65 23.23
CA THR A 261 -10.14 14.69 23.78
C THR A 261 -10.89 15.76 24.59
N ASP A 262 -12.23 15.68 24.66
CA ASP A 262 -13.10 16.63 25.35
C ASP A 262 -13.44 16.24 26.78
N LYS A 263 -13.08 15.05 27.27
CA LYS A 263 -13.26 14.70 28.68
C LYS A 263 -11.93 14.81 29.42
N ARG A 264 -11.70 15.98 30.04
CA ARG A 264 -10.74 16.15 31.15
C ARG A 264 -11.10 15.18 32.28
N THR A 265 -10.69 13.94 32.19
CA THR A 265 -10.62 13.05 33.36
C THR A 265 -9.43 13.49 34.18
N ALA A 266 -9.70 14.13 35.31
CA ALA A 266 -8.73 14.35 36.37
C ALA A 266 -8.32 12.98 36.92
N THR A 267 -7.22 12.42 36.42
CA THR A 267 -6.65 11.18 36.94
C THR A 267 -5.76 11.54 38.13
N THR A 268 -6.29 11.35 39.32
CA THR A 268 -5.55 11.41 40.59
C THR A 268 -4.47 10.32 40.57
N ILE A 269 -3.20 10.73 40.62
CA ILE A 269 -2.06 9.84 40.82
C ILE A 269 -2.17 9.28 42.23
N THR A 270 -2.48 8.00 42.37
CA THR A 270 -2.29 7.27 43.63
C THR A 270 -0.80 7.03 43.80
N ASP A 271 -0.22 7.81 44.71
CA ASP A 271 1.13 7.68 45.24
C ASP A 271 1.23 6.38 46.04
N SER A 272 1.66 5.29 45.39
CA SER A 272 2.02 4.05 46.09
C SER A 272 3.49 4.12 46.47
N GLY A 273 3.76 4.81 47.57
CA GLY A 273 5.02 4.69 48.29
C GLY A 273 5.25 3.25 48.71
N SER A 274 6.36 2.66 48.25
CA SER A 274 6.94 1.48 48.89
C SER A 274 8.42 1.76 49.17
N SER A 275 8.63 2.30 50.35
CA SER A 275 9.87 2.22 51.11
C SER A 275 10.21 0.74 51.32
N LEU A 276 11.33 0.28 50.80
CA LEU A 276 11.99 -0.93 51.28
C LEU A 276 13.45 -0.58 51.59
N ARG A 277 13.66 -0.41 52.90
CA ARG A 277 14.94 -0.56 53.58
C ARG A 277 15.51 -1.95 53.29
N ASN A 278 16.80 -2.02 52.96
CA ASN A 278 17.84 -2.65 53.77
C ASN A 278 19.21 -2.28 53.20
#